data_AF-A0A969C6A5-F1
#
_entry.id   AF-A0A969C6A5-F1
#
_cell.length_a   1.000
_cell.length_b   1.000
_cell.length_c   1.000
_cell.angle_alpha   90.00
_cell.angle_beta   90.00
_cell.angle_gamma   90.00
#
_symmetry.space_group_name_H-M   'P 1'
#
loop_
_entity.id
_entity.type
_entity.pdbx_description
1 polymer ?
#
loop_
_entity_poly.entity_id
_entity_poly.type
_entity_poly.pdbx_seq_one_letter_code
_entity_poly.pdbx_strand_id
1 'polypeptide(L)'
;MKLTIEQRILAAVKASDSGLTLEQMFSKITGVPYQSLSSAVTNMRQRGELVRDGERKNDTGRMASVLRMRRDGDPPPPTPRNTKRVSQIAANLDDVNAQLAMSRQRMADMVFAVRAMRLEQTSYLRGKGDHRRMREAEREVDRLLESRLELNIYDPKEEVI
;
A
#
# COMPACT_ATOMS: atom_id res chain seq x y z
N MET A 1 -1.87 -4.84 -46.57
CA MET A 1 -1.57 -5.66 -45.37
C MET A 1 -1.97 -4.87 -44.14
N LYS A 2 -2.80 -5.41 -43.23
CA LYS A 2 -3.16 -4.74 -41.97
C LYS A 2 -2.10 -5.07 -40.91
N LEU A 3 -1.49 -4.04 -40.32
CA LEU A 3 -0.52 -4.22 -39.24
C LEU A 3 -1.22 -4.73 -37.97
N THR A 4 -0.60 -5.67 -37.26
CA THR A 4 -1.11 -6.17 -35.97
C THR A 4 -0.97 -5.09 -34.89
N ILE A 5 -1.71 -5.22 -33.78
CA ILE A 5 -1.61 -4.28 -32.65
C ILE A 5 -0.17 -4.20 -32.13
N GLU A 6 0.51 -5.33 -32.01
CA GLU A 6 1.91 -5.41 -31.56
C GLU A 6 2.86 -4.69 -32.54
N GLN A 7 2.69 -4.87 -33.86
CA GLN A 7 3.49 -4.15 -34.85
C GLN A 7 3.27 -2.64 -34.79
N ARG A 8 2.04 -2.19 -34.51
CA ARG A 8 1.72 -0.77 -34.33
C ARG A 8 2.36 -0.20 -33.06
N ILE A 9 2.38 -0.99 -31.97
CA ILE A 9 3.09 -0.64 -30.72
C ILE A 9 4.60 -0.51 -30.98
N LEU A 10 5.21 -1.51 -31.63
CA LEU A 10 6.64 -1.49 -31.97
C LEU A 10 6.99 -0.26 -32.81
N ALA A 11 6.18 0.05 -33.83
CA ALA A 11 6.40 1.22 -34.67
C ALA A 11 6.30 2.53 -33.86
N ALA A 12 5.29 2.66 -32.99
CA ALA A 12 5.10 3.84 -32.16
C ALA A 12 6.26 4.04 -31.16
N VAL A 13 6.71 2.97 -30.50
CA VAL A 13 7.84 3.01 -29.56
C VAL A 13 9.15 3.27 -30.29
N LYS A 14 9.38 2.65 -31.46
CA LYS A 14 10.59 2.88 -32.26
C LYS A 14 10.67 4.31 -32.78
N ALA A 15 9.54 4.95 -33.06
CA ALA A 15 9.49 6.36 -33.44
C ALA A 15 9.69 7.32 -32.24
N SER A 16 9.74 6.81 -31.00
CA SER A 16 9.94 7.60 -29.79
C SER A 16 11.27 7.23 -29.13
N ASP A 17 12.29 8.08 -29.32
CA ASP A 17 13.63 7.85 -28.76
C ASP A 17 13.64 7.76 -27.24
N SER A 18 12.67 8.40 -26.57
CA SER A 18 12.51 8.44 -25.11
C SER A 18 11.53 7.41 -24.54
N GLY A 19 11.03 6.47 -25.36
CA GLY A 19 9.95 5.57 -24.96
C GLY A 19 8.58 6.26 -24.88
N LEU A 20 7.53 5.49 -24.57
CA LEU A 20 6.15 5.97 -24.47
C LEU A 20 5.43 5.32 -23.28
N THR A 21 4.49 6.05 -22.69
CA THR A 21 3.53 5.47 -21.73
C THR A 21 2.38 4.76 -22.46
N LEU A 22 1.65 3.89 -21.76
CA LEU A 22 0.49 3.20 -22.33
C LEU A 22 -0.59 4.17 -22.83
N GLU A 23 -0.80 5.28 -22.11
CA GLU A 23 -1.72 6.35 -22.50
C GLU A 23 -1.26 7.04 -23.79
N GLN A 24 0.03 7.36 -23.90
CA GLN A 24 0.59 7.95 -25.12
C GLN A 24 0.52 6.99 -26.32
N MET A 25 0.72 5.69 -26.09
CA MET A 25 0.51 4.67 -27.11
C MET A 25 -0.95 4.61 -27.54
N PHE A 26 -1.90 4.69 -26.60
CA PHE A 26 -3.32 4.69 -26.90
C PHE A 26 -3.74 5.92 -27.73
N SER A 27 -3.21 7.10 -27.41
CA SER A 27 -3.44 8.31 -28.20
C SER A 27 -2.85 8.22 -29.62
N LYS A 28 -1.70 7.53 -29.78
CA LYS A 28 -1.04 7.36 -31.09
C LYS A 28 -1.63 6.22 -31.93
N ILE A 29 -2.19 5.19 -31.30
CA ILE A 29 -2.68 3.97 -31.95
C ILE A 29 -4.21 4.01 -31.98
N THR A 30 -4.74 4.63 -33.04
CA THR A 30 -6.19 4.78 -33.23
C THR A 30 -6.89 3.46 -33.59
N GLY A 31 -8.15 3.32 -33.19
CA GLY A 31 -8.98 2.17 -33.58
C GLY A 31 -8.63 0.84 -32.89
N VAL A 32 -7.91 0.88 -31.77
CA VAL A 32 -7.65 -0.30 -30.92
C VAL A 32 -8.25 -0.03 -29.53
N PRO A 33 -9.05 -0.94 -28.96
CA PRO A 33 -9.52 -0.81 -27.58
C PRO A 33 -8.36 -0.76 -26.59
N TYR A 34 -8.49 0.08 -25.56
CA TYR A 34 -7.44 0.25 -24.54
C TYR A 34 -7.06 -1.09 -23.87
N GLN A 35 -8.03 -1.95 -23.61
CA GLN A 35 -7.79 -3.30 -23.06
C GLN A 35 -6.92 -4.14 -23.99
N SER A 36 -7.21 -4.19 -25.29
CA SER A 36 -6.43 -4.96 -26.26
C SER A 36 -5.00 -4.41 -26.38
N LEU A 37 -4.85 -3.09 -26.35
CA LEU A 37 -3.54 -2.43 -26.34
C LEU A 37 -2.75 -2.79 -25.07
N SER A 38 -3.38 -2.67 -23.91
CA SER A 38 -2.80 -3.01 -22.61
C SER A 38 -2.34 -4.47 -22.54
N SER A 39 -3.17 -5.41 -23.01
CA SER A 39 -2.83 -6.82 -23.09
C SER A 39 -1.66 -7.08 -24.04
N ALA A 40 -1.65 -6.47 -25.23
CA ALA A 40 -0.55 -6.60 -26.17
C ALA A 40 0.77 -6.07 -25.59
N VAL A 41 0.75 -4.89 -24.97
CA VAL A 41 1.92 -4.31 -24.27
C VAL A 41 2.40 -5.24 -23.15
N THR A 42 1.50 -5.81 -22.37
CA THR A 42 1.84 -6.75 -21.28
C THR A 42 2.52 -8.00 -21.83
N ASN A 43 1.98 -8.60 -22.90
CA ASN A 43 2.57 -9.76 -23.57
C ASN A 43 3.97 -9.44 -24.11
N MET A 44 4.13 -8.30 -24.80
CA MET A 44 5.42 -7.86 -25.33
C MET A 44 6.46 -7.63 -24.22
N ARG A 45 6.06 -7.12 -23.05
CA ARG A 45 6.93 -7.02 -21.87
C ARG A 45 7.34 -8.39 -21.33
N GLN A 46 6.41 -9.35 -21.28
CA GLN A 46 6.71 -10.72 -20.84
C GLN A 46 7.67 -11.43 -21.81
N ARG A 47 7.53 -11.20 -23.12
CA ARG A 47 8.47 -11.69 -24.15
C ARG A 47 9.82 -10.96 -24.13
N GLY A 48 9.93 -9.87 -23.37
CA GLY A 48 11.16 -9.09 -23.26
C GLY A 48 11.43 -8.18 -24.46
N GLU A 49 10.42 -7.87 -25.28
CA GLU A 49 10.53 -6.92 -26.40
C GLU A 49 10.49 -5.46 -25.91
N LEU A 50 9.72 -5.22 -24.86
CA LEU A 50 9.57 -3.91 -24.21
C LEU A 50 10.10 -3.95 -22.78
N VAL A 51 10.89 -2.95 -22.42
CA VAL A 51 11.41 -2.75 -21.07
C VAL A 51 10.89 -1.45 -20.47
N ARG A 52 10.80 -1.41 -19.13
CA ARG A 52 10.46 -0.19 -18.40
C ARG A 52 11.71 0.65 -18.25
N ASP A 53 11.63 1.90 -18.69
CA ASP A 53 12.74 2.87 -18.66
C ASP A 53 12.62 3.88 -17.51
N GLY A 54 11.53 3.83 -16.76
CA GLY A 54 11.26 4.71 -15.64
C GLY A 54 9.77 5.00 -15.49
N GLU A 55 9.48 6.13 -14.83
CA GLU A 55 8.15 6.68 -14.70
C GLU A 55 8.16 8.15 -15.09
N ARG A 56 7.08 8.62 -15.72
CA ARG A 56 6.86 10.03 -16.03
C ARG A 56 5.47 10.42 -15.56
N LYS A 57 5.31 11.64 -15.05
CA LYS A 57 3.99 12.20 -14.77
C LYS A 57 3.20 12.30 -16.08
N ASN A 58 2.02 11.71 -16.10
CA ASN A 58 1.07 11.92 -17.19
C ASN A 58 0.33 13.26 -17.01
N ASP A 59 -0.54 13.57 -17.97
CA ASP A 59 -1.31 14.82 -18.00
C ASP A 59 -2.28 14.95 -16.81
N THR A 60 -2.57 13.85 -16.11
CA THR A 60 -3.36 13.81 -14.86
C THR A 60 -2.52 13.94 -13.59
N GLY A 61 -1.20 14.16 -13.72
CA GLY A 61 -0.27 14.27 -12.61
C GLY A 61 0.13 12.95 -11.95
N ARG A 62 -0.36 11.80 -12.46
CA ARG A 62 -0.05 10.45 -11.96
C ARG A 62 1.24 9.94 -12.59
N MET A 63 2.02 9.18 -11.83
CA MET A 63 3.20 8.50 -12.36
C MET A 63 2.77 7.36 -13.28
N ALA A 64 3.22 7.40 -14.53
CA ALA A 64 2.96 6.38 -15.54
C ALA A 64 4.28 5.76 -16.01
N SER A 65 4.30 4.43 -16.17
CA SER A 65 5.50 3.72 -16.62
C SER A 65 5.84 4.07 -18.07
N VAL A 66 7.08 4.49 -18.30
CA VAL A 66 7.62 4.71 -19.65
C VAL A 66 8.19 3.40 -20.16
N LEU A 67 7.75 3.00 -21.35
CA LEU A 67 8.16 1.76 -22.00
C LEU A 67 8.99 2.07 -23.25
N ARG A 68 10.11 1.37 -23.41
CA ARG A 68 10.95 1.45 -24.60
C ARG A 68 11.31 0.08 -25.13
N MET A 69 11.84 0.05 -26.35
CA MET A 69 12.42 -1.16 -26.92
C MET A 69 13.58 -1.65 -26.06
N ARG A 70 13.65 -2.96 -25.88
CA ARG A 70 14.84 -3.60 -25.32
C ARG A 70 16.05 -3.33 -26.24
N ARG A 71 17.15 -2.90 -25.65
CA ARG A 71 18.45 -2.70 -26.28
C ARG A 71 19.42 -3.78 -25.81
N ASP A 72 20.41 -4.08 -26.63
CA ASP A 72 21.52 -4.95 -26.24
C ASP A 72 22.27 -4.28 -25.07
N GLY A 73 22.17 -4.88 -23.88
CA GLY A 73 22.67 -4.33 -22.61
C GLY A 73 21.60 -4.09 -21.55
N ASP A 74 20.31 -4.16 -21.90
CA ASP A 74 19.25 -4.07 -20.89
C ASP A 74 19.24 -5.28 -19.96
N PRO A 75 19.00 -5.07 -18.65
CA PRO A 75 18.95 -6.15 -17.67
C PRO A 75 17.91 -7.19 -18.11
N PRO A 76 18.19 -8.50 -17.93
CA PRO A 76 17.27 -9.53 -18.33
C PRO A 76 15.91 -9.32 -17.63
N PRO A 77 14.80 -9.63 -18.31
CA PRO A 77 13.49 -9.55 -17.66
C PRO A 77 13.51 -10.41 -16.39
N PRO A 78 12.85 -9.97 -15.30
CA PRO A 78 12.81 -10.75 -14.07
C PRO A 78 12.26 -12.13 -14.40
N THR A 79 13.05 -13.17 -14.14
CA THR A 79 12.60 -14.55 -14.36
C THR A 79 11.40 -14.85 -13.46
N PRO A 80 10.45 -15.70 -13.89
CA PRO A 80 9.23 -16.03 -13.13
C PRO A 80 9.50 -16.62 -11.74
N ARG A 81 10.74 -17.04 -11.45
CA ARG A 81 11.19 -17.47 -10.13
C ARG A 81 11.36 -16.31 -9.14
N ASN A 82 11.70 -15.12 -9.65
CA ASN A 82 11.93 -13.93 -8.84
C ASN A 82 10.59 -13.21 -8.51
N THR A 83 9.63 -13.23 -9.43
CA THR A 83 8.29 -12.68 -9.17
C THR A 83 7.53 -13.47 -8.11
N LYS A 84 7.55 -14.81 -8.14
CA LYS A 84 6.91 -15.63 -7.09
C LYS A 84 7.45 -15.35 -5.70
N ARG A 85 8.76 -15.18 -5.56
CA ARG A 85 9.40 -14.85 -4.27
C ARG A 85 9.00 -13.46 -3.80
N VAL A 86 9.03 -12.45 -4.68
CA VAL A 86 8.61 -11.09 -4.34
C VAL A 86 7.12 -11.04 -3.97
N SER A 87 6.25 -11.75 -4.69
CA SER A 87 4.83 -11.85 -4.37
C SER A 87 4.57 -12.58 -3.03
N GLN A 88 5.33 -13.64 -2.73
CA GLN A 88 5.25 -14.32 -1.43
C GLN A 88 5.75 -13.42 -0.29
N ILE A 89 6.83 -12.67 -0.49
CA ILE A 89 7.35 -11.74 0.52
C ILE A 89 6.33 -10.64 0.79
N ALA A 90 5.71 -10.06 -0.25
CA ALA A 90 4.67 -9.04 -0.09
C ALA A 90 3.43 -9.59 0.64
N ALA A 91 2.94 -10.78 0.26
CA ALA A 91 1.81 -11.42 0.94
C ALA A 91 2.11 -11.72 2.41
N ASN A 92 3.31 -12.22 2.72
CA ASN A 92 3.73 -12.46 4.10
C ASN A 92 3.86 -11.16 4.91
N LEU A 93 4.26 -10.05 4.27
CA LEU A 93 4.31 -8.72 4.90
C LEU A 93 2.90 -8.18 5.20
N ASP A 94 1.95 -8.39 4.30
CA ASP A 94 0.55 -8.00 4.52
C ASP A 94 -0.08 -8.82 5.66
N ASP A 95 0.19 -10.12 5.71
CA ASP A 95 -0.27 -10.99 6.81
C ASP A 95 0.35 -10.60 8.16
N VAL A 96 1.64 -10.27 8.19
CA VAL A 96 2.33 -9.78 9.39
C VAL A 96 1.75 -8.43 9.84
N ASN A 97 1.52 -7.51 8.90
CA ASN A 97 0.89 -6.22 9.20
C ASN A 97 -0.54 -6.38 9.72
N ALA A 98 -1.34 -7.29 9.14
CA ALA A 98 -2.68 -7.59 9.61
C ALA A 98 -2.68 -8.21 11.02
N GLN A 99 -1.74 -9.11 11.31
CA GLN A 99 -1.56 -9.68 12.65
C GLN A 99 -1.12 -8.62 13.67
N LEU A 100 -0.20 -7.71 13.29
CA LEU A 100 0.21 -6.57 14.11
C LEU A 100 -0.96 -5.61 14.39
N ALA A 101 -1.80 -5.32 13.40
CA ALA A 101 -2.99 -4.50 13.57
C ALA A 101 -4.00 -5.16 14.53
N MET A 102 -4.29 -6.45 14.37
CA MET A 102 -5.16 -7.19 15.29
C MET A 102 -4.58 -7.33 16.70
N SER A 103 -3.25 -7.42 16.83
CA SER A 103 -2.58 -7.43 18.14
C SER A 103 -2.67 -6.07 18.83
N ARG A 104 -2.45 -4.98 18.09
CA ARG A 104 -2.63 -3.61 18.59
C ARG A 104 -4.07 -3.33 19.01
N GLN A 105 -5.06 -3.77 18.22
CA GLN A 105 -6.47 -3.64 18.57
C GLN A 105 -6.80 -4.38 19.87
N ARG A 106 -6.35 -5.63 20.02
CA ARG A 106 -6.56 -6.41 21.25
C ARG A 106 -5.90 -5.77 22.47
N MET A 107 -4.71 -5.19 22.31
CA MET A 107 -4.06 -4.42 23.37
C MET A 107 -4.85 -3.16 23.72
N ALA A 108 -5.37 -2.44 22.72
CA ALA A 108 -6.23 -1.28 22.92
C ALA A 108 -7.48 -1.65 23.74
N ASP A 109 -8.21 -2.69 23.32
CA ASP A 109 -9.41 -3.15 23.99
C ASP A 109 -9.15 -3.56 25.45
N MET A 110 -8.01 -4.21 25.72
CA MET A 110 -7.59 -4.57 27.08
C MET A 110 -7.31 -3.32 27.92
N VAL A 111 -6.61 -2.31 27.37
CA VAL A 111 -6.36 -1.04 28.07
C VAL A 111 -7.66 -0.30 28.37
N PHE A 112 -8.62 -0.27 27.43
CA PHE A 112 -9.94 0.33 27.66
C PHE A 112 -10.74 -0.41 28.74
N ALA A 113 -10.73 -1.75 28.73
CA ALA A 113 -11.40 -2.55 29.75
C ALA A 113 -10.81 -2.31 31.14
N VAL A 114 -9.48 -2.27 31.26
CA VAL A 114 -8.81 -1.97 32.54
C VAL A 114 -9.15 -0.57 33.03
N ARG A 115 -9.18 0.43 32.13
CA ARG A 115 -9.58 1.80 32.48
C ARG A 115 -11.02 1.85 32.99
N ALA A 116 -11.97 1.19 32.30
CA ALA A 116 -13.37 1.15 32.71
C ALA A 116 -13.54 0.54 34.11
N MET A 117 -12.91 -0.61 34.37
CA MET A 117 -12.93 -1.27 35.69
C MET A 117 -12.36 -0.38 36.80
N ARG A 118 -11.28 0.37 36.53
CA ARG A 118 -10.69 1.29 37.51
C ARG A 118 -11.55 2.54 37.75
N LEU A 119 -12.23 3.08 36.73
CA LEU A 119 -13.18 4.19 36.90
C LEU A 119 -14.40 3.79 37.73
N GLU A 120 -14.92 2.58 37.56
CA GLU A 120 -15.98 2.04 38.42
C GLU A 120 -15.49 1.85 39.86
N GLN A 121 -14.26 1.36 40.05
CA GLN A 121 -13.66 1.19 41.37
C GLN A 121 -13.45 2.51 42.09
N THR A 122 -12.96 3.56 41.41
CA THR A 122 -12.81 4.90 42.00
C THR A 122 -14.16 5.50 42.39
N SER A 123 -15.21 5.28 41.59
CA SER A 123 -16.58 5.71 41.90
C SER A 123 -17.14 5.02 43.15
N TYR A 124 -16.87 3.71 43.30
CA TYR A 124 -17.25 2.94 44.48
C TYR A 124 -16.48 3.37 45.74
N LEU A 125 -15.17 3.60 45.63
CA LEU A 125 -14.32 4.06 46.74
C LEU A 125 -14.67 5.48 47.18
N ARG A 126 -15.07 6.35 46.23
CA ARG A 126 -15.60 7.69 46.50
C ARG A 126 -16.86 7.63 47.36
N GLY A 127 -17.78 6.70 47.07
CA GLY A 127 -18.98 6.47 47.90
C GLY A 127 -18.68 5.96 49.32
N LYS A 128 -17.52 5.34 49.55
CA LYS A 128 -17.07 4.85 50.85
C LYS A 128 -16.18 5.82 51.64
N GLY A 129 -15.82 6.98 51.07
CA GLY A 129 -14.93 7.95 51.71
C GLY A 129 -13.47 7.50 51.83
N ASP A 130 -13.05 6.47 51.09
CA ASP A 130 -11.69 5.93 51.18
C ASP A 130 -10.74 6.64 50.18
N HIS A 131 -10.34 7.85 50.57
CA HIS A 131 -9.53 8.75 49.74
C HIS A 131 -8.09 8.27 49.50
N ARG A 132 -7.60 7.29 50.26
CA ARG A 132 -6.24 6.74 50.09
C ARG A 132 -6.22 5.77 48.91
N ARG A 133 -7.15 4.82 48.89
CA ARG A 133 -7.30 3.86 47.78
C ARG A 133 -7.77 4.52 46.49
N MET A 134 -8.55 5.60 46.59
CA MET A 134 -8.96 6.40 45.44
C MET A 134 -7.75 7.00 44.72
N ARG A 135 -6.81 7.62 45.45
CA ARG A 135 -5.60 8.23 44.88
C ARG A 135 -4.62 7.21 44.30
N GLU A 136 -4.58 5.99 44.85
CA GLU A 136 -3.79 4.90 44.30
C GLU A 136 -4.36 4.42 42.95
N ALA A 137 -5.68 4.27 42.86
CA ALA A 137 -6.35 3.90 41.61
C ALA A 137 -6.26 4.98 40.52
N GLU A 138 -6.34 6.27 40.89
CA GLU A 138 -6.15 7.40 39.96
C GLU A 138 -4.74 7.41 39.34
N ARG A 139 -3.69 7.24 40.16
CA ARG A 139 -2.30 7.17 39.66
C ARG A 139 -2.06 5.98 38.74
N GLU A 140 -2.76 4.87 38.96
CA GLU A 140 -2.64 3.68 38.12
C GLU A 140 -3.31 3.90 36.76
N VAL A 141 -4.41 4.66 36.71
CA VAL A 141 -5.04 5.11 35.46
C VAL A 141 -4.12 6.08 34.70
N ASP A 142 -3.48 7.03 35.39
CA ASP A 142 -2.56 7.99 34.75
C ASP A 142 -1.36 7.28 34.10
N ARG A 143 -0.78 6.27 34.76
CA ARG A 143 0.30 5.45 34.18
C ARG A 143 -0.15 4.68 32.93
N LEU A 144 -1.37 4.15 32.94
CA LEU A 144 -1.91 3.44 31.77
C LEU A 144 -2.15 4.40 30.59
N LEU A 145 -2.48 5.66 30.86
CA LEU A 145 -2.61 6.71 29.84
C LEU A 145 -1.24 7.14 29.28
N GLU A 146 -0.21 7.23 30.13
CA GLU A 146 1.18 7.46 29.69
C GLU A 146 1.68 6.29 28.81
N SER A 147 1.41 5.03 29.19
CA SER A 147 1.75 3.87 28.35
C SER A 147 0.97 3.82 27.03
N ARG A 148 -0.26 4.37 26.96
CA ARG A 148 -1.04 4.51 25.71
C ARG A 148 -0.37 5.46 24.72
N LEU A 149 0.25 6.55 25.20
CA LEU A 149 1.00 7.50 24.36
C LEU A 149 2.25 6.86 23.75
N GLU A 150 2.95 6.00 24.50
CA GLU A 150 4.13 5.28 24.00
C GLU A 150 3.79 4.18 22.98
N LEU A 151 2.61 3.57 23.09
CA LEU A 151 2.17 2.49 22.19
C LEU A 151 1.55 2.99 20.88
N ASN A 152 1.38 4.30 20.68
CA ASN A 152 0.81 4.91 19.48
C ASN A 152 -0.53 4.25 19.08
N ILE A 153 -1.32 3.86 20.08
CA ILE A 153 -2.62 3.20 19.91
C ILE A 153 -3.63 4.31 19.65
N TYR A 154 -4.02 4.44 18.38
CA TYR A 154 -5.03 5.38 17.91
C TYR A 154 -6.39 5.05 18.55
N ASP A 155 -7.07 6.05 19.08
CA ASP A 155 -8.43 5.94 19.57
C ASP A 155 -9.39 6.39 18.47
N PRO A 156 -10.12 5.48 17.80
CA PRO A 156 -11.03 5.85 16.74
C PRO A 156 -12.24 6.68 17.23
N LYS A 157 -12.37 6.94 18.54
CA LYS A 157 -13.45 7.75 19.11
C LYS A 157 -13.04 9.19 19.48
N GLU A 158 -11.77 9.57 19.33
CA GLU A 158 -11.34 10.97 19.52
C GLU A 158 -11.47 11.85 18.26
N GLU A 159 -12.13 11.35 17.21
CA GLU A 159 -12.55 12.14 16.03
C GLU A 159 -14.03 12.54 16.10
N VAL A 160 -14.50 13.12 17.21
CA VAL A 160 -15.77 13.87 17.22
C VAL A 160 -15.67 15.07 18.17
N ILE A 161 -15.36 16.22 17.56
CA ILE A 161 -15.63 17.63 17.96
C ILE A 161 -14.92 18.15 19.23
#